data_AF-A0A914XTF0-F1
#
_entry.id   AF-A0A914XTF0-F1
#
_cell.length_a   1.000
_cell.length_b   1.000
_cell.length_c   1.000
_cell.angle_alpha   90.00
_cell.angle_beta   90.00
_cell.angle_gamma   90.00
#
_symmetry.space_group_name_H-M   'P 1'
#
loop_
_entity.id
_entity.type
_entity.pdbx_description
1 polymer ?
#
loop_
_entity_poly.entity_id
_entity_poly.type
_entity_poly.pdbx_seq_one_letter_code
_entity_poly.pdbx_strand_id
1 'polypeptide(L)'
;MQCNATWSSNTSFANVLNLDNWYMSFGSFAAATNILCVLVVLSKKRMRQKYGAFGVLSFGDMLNALAMALLGSLRNQQIYDNSFVSLSSFDCFQNPWPYFFIVGGQLPAFVLIVMAGERVIAVFKPIIY
;
A
#
# COMPACT_ATOMS: atom_id res chain seq x y z
N MET A 1 10.85 -2.75 9.27
CA MET A 1 10.83 -1.28 9.49
C MET A 1 12.17 -0.73 9.01
N GLN A 2 12.24 -0.39 7.73
CA GLN A 2 13.47 0.03 7.04
C GLN A 2 13.63 1.55 7.18
N CYS A 3 14.01 2.02 8.36
CA CYS A 3 14.40 3.42 8.57
C CYS A 3 15.92 3.59 8.57
N ASN A 4 16.65 2.47 8.50
CA ASN A 4 18.07 2.45 8.29
C ASN A 4 18.30 2.24 6.79
N ALA A 5 18.43 3.33 6.05
CA ALA A 5 18.97 3.28 4.70
C ALA A 5 20.48 3.04 4.78
N THR A 6 20.90 1.93 5.38
CA THR A 6 22.24 1.39 5.12
C THR A 6 22.20 0.92 3.68
N TRP A 7 22.76 1.74 2.79
CA TRP A 7 23.21 1.27 1.48
C TRP A 7 23.91 -0.06 1.70
N SER A 8 23.37 -1.14 1.14
CA SER A 8 24.18 -2.34 1.03
C SER A 8 25.38 -1.91 0.20
N SER A 9 26.58 -2.01 0.75
CA SER A 9 27.83 -1.53 0.14
C SER A 9 28.17 -2.21 -1.20
N ASN A 10 27.31 -3.12 -1.68
CA ASN A 10 27.43 -3.87 -2.91
C ASN A 10 26.44 -3.46 -4.02
N THR A 11 25.54 -2.51 -3.80
CA THR A 11 24.57 -2.06 -4.82
C THR A 11 24.88 -0.64 -5.29
N SER A 12 25.22 -0.49 -6.57
CA SER A 12 25.47 0.80 -7.22
C SER A 12 24.32 1.78 -6.98
N PHE A 13 24.63 3.05 -6.68
CA PHE A 13 23.66 4.13 -6.49
C PHE A 13 22.60 4.21 -7.61
N ALA A 14 23.03 3.99 -8.86
CA ALA A 14 22.16 3.93 -10.03
C ALA A 14 21.11 2.80 -9.97
N ASN A 15 21.43 1.65 -9.36
CA ASN A 15 20.50 0.53 -9.24
C ASN A 15 19.39 0.83 -8.23
N VAL A 16 19.73 1.55 -7.15
CA VAL A 16 18.78 1.94 -6.11
C VAL A 16 17.80 2.98 -6.64
N LEU A 17 18.30 4.00 -7.35
CA LEU A 17 17.46 4.99 -8.03
C LEU A 17 16.52 4.34 -9.06
N ASN A 18 17.03 3.42 -9.87
CA ASN A 18 16.19 2.73 -10.86
C ASN A 18 15.08 1.91 -10.18
N LEU A 19 15.40 1.15 -9.13
CA LEU A 19 14.39 0.41 -8.36
C LEU A 19 13.34 1.34 -7.74
N ASP A 20 13.76 2.41 -7.08
CA ASP A 20 12.85 3.38 -6.46
C ASP A 20 11.91 4.01 -7.51
N ASN A 21 12.42 4.28 -8.73
CA ASN A 21 11.62 4.84 -9.82
C ASN A 21 10.58 3.84 -10.39
N TRP A 22 10.94 2.56 -10.50
CA TRP A 22 9.99 1.50 -10.86
C TRP A 22 8.89 1.35 -9.81
N TYR A 23 9.24 1.34 -8.53
CA TYR A 23 8.25 1.26 -7.44
C TYR A 23 7.30 2.47 -7.44
N MET A 24 7.81 3.68 -7.71
CA MET A 24 6.96 4.88 -7.82
C MET A 24 6.02 4.83 -9.02
N SER A 25 6.48 4.33 -10.16
CA SER A 25 5.67 4.23 -11.38
C SER A 25 4.54 3.20 -11.24
N PHE A 26 4.85 1.98 -10.79
CA PHE A 26 3.82 0.97 -10.55
C PHE A 26 2.91 1.34 -9.38
N GLY A 27 3.47 1.94 -8.32
CA GLY A 27 2.71 2.39 -7.15
C GLY A 27 1.72 3.50 -7.50
N SER A 28 2.11 4.49 -8.29
CA SER A 28 1.21 5.57 -8.72
C SER A 28 0.09 5.07 -9.64
N PHE A 29 0.39 4.15 -10.56
CA PHE A 29 -0.63 3.51 -11.40
C PHE A 29 -1.60 2.65 -10.57
N ALA A 30 -1.08 1.88 -9.62
CA ALA A 30 -1.89 1.11 -8.68
C ALA A 30 -2.76 2.02 -7.79
N ALA A 31 -2.23 3.17 -7.33
CA ALA A 31 -3.01 4.14 -6.56
C ALA A 31 -4.15 4.72 -7.41
N ALA A 32 -3.87 5.16 -8.64
CA ALA A 32 -4.88 5.75 -9.52
C ALA A 32 -6.02 4.77 -9.86
N THR A 33 -5.67 3.52 -10.17
CA THR A 33 -6.66 2.47 -10.46
C THR A 33 -7.49 2.11 -9.23
N ASN A 34 -6.88 1.98 -8.06
CA ASN A 34 -7.61 1.71 -6.81
C ASN A 34 -8.51 2.88 -6.39
N ILE A 35 -8.09 4.13 -6.61
CA ILE A 35 -8.94 5.33 -6.40
C ILE A 35 -10.20 5.23 -7.25
N LEU A 36 -10.08 4.90 -8.53
CA LEU A 36 -11.25 4.71 -9.42
C LEU A 36 -12.17 3.60 -8.90
N CYS A 37 -11.61 2.47 -8.45
CA CYS A 37 -12.39 1.37 -7.87
C CYS A 37 -13.17 1.81 -6.62
N VAL A 38 -12.51 2.53 -5.70
CA VAL A 38 -13.16 3.07 -4.50
C VAL A 38 -14.29 4.03 -4.88
N LEU A 39 -14.03 4.97 -5.80
CA LEU A 39 -15.04 5.93 -6.26
C LEU A 39 -16.27 5.24 -6.88
N VAL A 40 -16.06 4.22 -7.70
CA VAL A 40 -17.15 3.46 -8.34
C VAL A 40 -18.00 2.72 -7.30
N VAL A 41 -17.35 2.07 -6.32
CA VAL A 41 -18.05 1.34 -5.25
C VAL A 41 -18.84 2.29 -4.36
N LEU A 42 -18.29 3.48 -4.06
CA LEU A 42 -18.99 4.50 -3.26
C LEU A 42 -20.16 5.15 -4.01
N SER A 43 -20.03 5.32 -5.33
CA SER A 43 -21.05 6.01 -6.16
C SER A 43 -22.35 5.21 -6.31
N LYS A 44 -22.30 3.87 -6.35
CA LYS A 44 -23.50 3.03 -6.59
C LYS A 44 -23.85 2.18 -5.37
N LYS A 45 -24.97 2.50 -4.70
CA LYS A 45 -25.52 1.70 -3.56
C LYS A 45 -25.61 0.20 -3.88
N ARG A 46 -26.05 -0.17 -5.09
CA ARG A 46 -26.16 -1.57 -5.54
C ARG A 46 -24.80 -2.27 -5.64
N MET A 47 -23.76 -1.55 -6.06
CA MET A 47 -22.40 -2.09 -6.09
C MET A 47 -21.82 -2.21 -4.69
N ARG A 48 -22.08 -1.25 -3.81
CA ARG A 48 -21.62 -1.28 -2.41
C ARG A 48 -22.15 -2.48 -1.62
N GLN A 49 -23.40 -2.88 -1.84
CA GLN A 49 -23.96 -4.05 -1.16
C GLN A 49 -23.35 -5.37 -1.64
N LYS A 50 -22.98 -5.48 -2.92
CA LYS A 50 -22.47 -6.73 -3.50
C LYS A 50 -20.94 -6.83 -3.52
N TYR A 51 -20.26 -5.70 -3.58
CA TYR A 51 -18.81 -5.56 -3.71
C TYR A 51 -18.21 -4.70 -2.59
N GLY A 52 -18.88 -4.63 -1.43
CA GLY A 52 -18.41 -3.85 -0.28
C GLY A 52 -17.01 -4.28 0.17
N ALA A 53 -16.78 -5.59 0.30
CA ALA A 53 -15.46 -6.14 0.63
C ALA A 53 -14.39 -5.75 -0.39
N PHE A 54 -14.72 -5.78 -1.69
CA PHE A 54 -13.81 -5.33 -2.75
C PHE A 54 -13.48 -3.83 -2.66
N GLY A 55 -14.44 -2.99 -2.26
CA GLY A 55 -14.20 -1.57 -2.01
C GLY A 55 -13.24 -1.33 -0.84
N VAL A 56 -13.38 -2.09 0.25
CA VAL A 56 -12.48 -2.03 1.42
C VAL A 56 -11.07 -2.53 1.06
N LEU A 57 -10.98 -3.60 0.26
CA LEU A 57 -9.72 -4.08 -0.30
C LEU A 57 -9.02 -3.00 -1.13
N SER A 58 -9.74 -2.41 -2.09
CA SER A 58 -9.22 -1.35 -2.96
C SER A 58 -8.75 -0.13 -2.16
N PHE A 59 -9.44 0.19 -1.06
CA PHE A 59 -9.03 1.27 -0.15
C PHE A 59 -7.73 0.94 0.59
N GLY A 60 -7.56 -0.30 1.07
CA GLY A 60 -6.31 -0.74 1.68
C GLY A 60 -5.14 -0.70 0.70
N ASP A 61 -5.34 -1.21 -0.52
CA ASP A 61 -4.32 -1.19 -1.57
C ASP A 61 -3.94 0.25 -1.97
N MET A 62 -4.91 1.18 -1.97
CA MET A 62 -4.66 2.61 -2.20
C MET A 62 -3.76 3.21 -1.11
N LEU A 63 -4.03 2.94 0.18
CA LEU A 63 -3.20 3.44 1.28
C LEU A 63 -1.79 2.85 1.24
N ASN A 64 -1.66 1.58 0.87
CA ASN A 64 -0.37 0.93 0.71
C ASN A 64 0.44 1.56 -0.42
N ALA A 65 -0.19 1.78 -1.58
CA ALA A 65 0.45 2.43 -2.72
C ALA A 65 0.89 3.86 -2.40
N LEU A 66 0.06 4.61 -1.64
CA LEU A 66 0.41 5.96 -1.17
C LEU A 66 1.61 5.94 -0.20
N ALA A 67 1.66 4.95 0.70
CA ALA A 67 2.79 4.78 1.61
C ALA A 67 4.10 4.52 0.87
N MET A 68 4.09 3.67 -0.16
CA MET A 68 5.27 3.41 -0.99
C MET A 68 5.70 4.65 -1.78
N ALA A 69 4.75 5.41 -2.33
CA ALA A 69 5.05 6.66 -3.04
C ALA A 69 5.70 7.71 -2.12
N LEU A 70 5.17 7.89 -0.90
CA LEU A 70 5.74 8.79 0.10
C LEU A 70 7.14 8.34 0.57
N LEU A 71 7.35 7.04 0.76
CA LEU A 71 8.65 6.50 1.12
C LEU A 71 9.69 6.78 0.02
N GLY A 72 9.33 6.53 -1.24
CA GLY A 72 10.19 6.82 -2.38
C GLY A 72 10.50 8.31 -2.52
N SER A 73 9.54 9.20 -2.26
CA SER A 73 9.75 10.64 -2.40
C SER A 73 10.67 11.18 -1.31
N LEU A 74 10.45 10.76 -0.06
CA LEU A 74 11.31 11.14 1.07
C LEU A 74 12.74 10.63 0.88
N ARG A 75 12.88 9.39 0.40
CA ARG A 75 14.19 8.77 0.12
C ARG A 75 14.93 9.48 -1.02
N ASN A 76 14.24 9.81 -2.11
CA ASN A 76 14.81 10.60 -3.19
C ASN A 76 15.22 11.99 -2.71
N GLN A 77 14.40 12.65 -1.89
CA GLN A 77 14.73 13.96 -1.34
C GLN A 77 15.99 13.91 -0.46
N GLN A 78 16.12 12.90 0.42
CA GLN A 78 17.32 12.71 1.24
C GLN A 78 18.58 12.49 0.40
N ILE A 79 18.44 11.79 -0.73
CA ILE A 79 19.52 11.58 -1.70
C ILE A 79 19.91 12.91 -2.37
N TYR A 80 18.94 13.71 -2.82
CA TYR A 80 19.19 15.01 -3.45
C TYR A 80 19.84 16.01 -2.48
N ASP A 81 19.36 16.07 -1.24
CA ASP A 81 19.86 16.99 -0.21
C ASP A 81 21.17 16.52 0.44
N ASN A 82 21.71 15.34 0.06
CA ASN A 82 22.83 14.65 0.74
C ASN A 82 22.63 14.53 2.26
N SER A 83 21.38 14.55 2.72
CA SER A 83 21.01 14.57 4.12
C SER A 83 20.71 13.15 4.59
N PHE A 84 21.77 12.37 4.76
CA PHE A 84 21.69 11.02 5.29
C PHE A 84 21.64 11.06 6.82
N VAL A 85 20.51 11.51 7.36
CA VAL A 85 20.33 11.52 8.82
C VAL A 85 19.98 10.12 9.28
N SER A 86 20.80 9.56 10.17
CA SER A 86 20.50 8.31 10.86
C SER A 86 19.35 8.56 11.85
N LEU A 87 18.11 8.31 11.42
CA LEU A 87 16.95 8.43 12.31
C LEU A 87 16.91 7.24 13.28
N SER A 88 16.65 7.54 14.56
CA SER A 88 16.25 6.50 15.51
C SER A 88 14.96 5.84 15.05
N SER A 89 14.76 4.57 15.40
CA SER A 89 13.55 3.84 15.02
C SER A 89 12.26 4.54 15.49
N PHE A 90 12.32 5.21 16.65
CA PHE A 90 11.18 5.99 17.18
C PHE A 90 10.90 7.27 16.38
N ASP A 91 11.94 7.99 15.95
CA ASP A 91 11.77 9.19 15.13
C ASP A 91 11.18 8.84 13.76
N CYS A 92 11.51 7.66 13.25
CA CYS A 92 10.95 7.19 11.99
C CYS A 92 9.44 6.94 12.06
N PHE A 93 8.93 6.47 13.21
CA PHE A 93 7.50 6.28 13.46
C PHE A 93 6.72 7.60 13.55
N GLN A 94 7.38 8.75 13.67
CA GLN A 94 6.69 10.04 13.59
C GLN A 94 6.33 10.41 12.14
N ASN A 95 6.98 9.79 11.15
CA ASN A 95 6.60 10.00 9.76
C ASN A 95 5.21 9.40 9.49
N PRO A 96 4.45 9.95 8.53
CA PRO A 96 3.11 9.43 8.21
C PRO A 96 3.14 8.12 7.40
N TRP A 97 4.19 7.87 6.62
CA TRP A 97 4.29 6.70 5.73
C TRP A 97 4.21 5.32 6.43
N PRO A 98 4.79 5.07 7.63
CA PRO A 98 4.71 3.78 8.30
C PRO A 98 3.28 3.44 8.74
N TYR A 99 2.49 4.43 9.15
CA TYR A 99 1.09 4.22 9.51
C TYR A 99 0.27 3.79 8.30
N PHE A 100 0.42 4.48 7.17
CA PHE A 100 -0.24 4.10 5.93
C PHE A 100 0.22 2.73 5.42
N PHE A 101 1.50 2.39 5.61
CA PHE A 101 2.04 1.09 5.23
C PHE A 101 1.46 -0.04 6.08
N ILE A 102 1.36 0.14 7.40
CA ILE A 102 0.78 -0.86 8.30
C ILE A 102 -0.72 -1.00 8.07
N VAL A 103 -1.45 0.10 7.94
CA VAL A 103 -2.89 0.01 7.69
C VAL A 103 -3.16 -0.56 6.30
N GLY A 104 -2.48 -0.04 5.29
CA GLY A 104 -2.61 -0.46 3.90
C GLY A 104 -2.09 -1.86 3.62
N GLY A 105 -1.17 -2.40 4.43
CA GLY A 105 -0.70 -3.78 4.29
C GLY A 105 -1.61 -4.80 4.98
N GLN A 106 -2.02 -4.52 6.22
CA GLN A 106 -2.76 -5.47 7.04
C GLN A 106 -4.24 -5.54 6.67
N LEU A 107 -4.84 -4.42 6.26
CA LEU A 107 -6.27 -4.35 5.93
C LEU A 107 -6.62 -5.18 4.69
N PRO A 108 -5.89 -5.11 3.56
CA PRO A 108 -6.09 -6.02 2.42
C PRO A 108 -6.00 -7.50 2.79
N ALA A 109 -5.02 -7.87 3.60
CA ALA A 109 -4.83 -9.26 4.02
C ALA A 109 -6.04 -9.77 4.82
N PHE A 110 -6.54 -8.96 5.76
CA PHE A 110 -7.73 -9.31 6.53
C PHE A 110 -8.98 -9.43 5.65
N VAL A 111 -9.18 -8.50 4.72
CA VAL A 111 -10.33 -8.51 3.80
C VAL A 111 -10.29 -9.72 2.87
N LEU A 112 -9.11 -10.12 2.39
CA LEU A 112 -8.94 -11.33 1.59
C LEU A 112 -9.35 -12.59 2.34
N ILE A 113 -9.04 -12.68 3.65
CA ILE A 113 -9.47 -13.80 4.50
C ILE A 113 -11.01 -13.83 4.62
N VAL A 114 -11.64 -12.66 4.84
CA VAL A 114 -13.10 -12.57 4.92
C VAL A 114 -13.75 -12.96 3.60
N MET A 115 -13.26 -12.45 2.46
CA MET A 115 -13.77 -12.81 1.15
C MET A 115 -13.59 -14.30 0.85
N ALA A 116 -12.45 -14.89 1.20
CA ALA A 116 -12.23 -16.33 1.07
C ALA A 116 -13.24 -17.11 1.93
N GLY A 117 -13.50 -16.66 3.16
CA GLY A 117 -14.52 -17.21 4.04
C GLY A 117 -15.93 -17.19 3.44
N GLU A 118 -16.35 -16.06 2.88
CA GLU A 118 -17.65 -15.93 2.18
C GLU A 118 -17.77 -16.94 1.02
N ARG A 119 -16.69 -17.13 0.24
CA ARG A 119 -16.67 -18.10 -0.85
C ARG A 119 -16.78 -19.54 -0.34
N VAL A 120 -16.09 -19.87 0.74
CA VAL A 120 -16.17 -21.20 1.36
C VAL A 120 -17.59 -21.47 1.86
N ILE A 121 -18.20 -20.51 2.58
CA ILE A 121 -19.57 -20.65 3.08
C ILE A 121 -20.58 -20.82 1.93
N ALA A 122 -20.44 -20.04 0.85
CA ALA A 122 -21.31 -20.15 -0.32
C ALA A 122 -21.25 -21.54 -0.98
N VAL A 123 -20.09 -22.20 -0.98
CA VAL A 123 -19.93 -23.56 -1.51
C VAL A 123 -20.61 -24.60 -0.60
N PHE A 124 -20.49 -24.47 0.72
CA PHE A 124 -21.08 -25.45 1.67
C PHE A 124 -22.57 -25.24 1.93
N LYS A 125 -23.09 -24.03 1.74
CA LYS A 125 -24.50 -23.67 1.98
C LYS A 125 -25.07 -22.83 0.82
N PRO A 126 -25.17 -23.39 -0.40
CA PRO A 126 -25.65 -22.65 -1.57
C PRO A 126 -27.12 -22.20 -1.49
N ILE A 127 -27.89 -22.73 -0.54
CA ILE A 127 -29.32 -22.40 -0.33
C ILE A 127 -29.51 -21.13 0.54
N ILE A 128 -28.50 -20.74 1.32
CA ILE A 128 -28.59 -19.63 2.28
C ILE A 128 -28.07 -18.30 1.67
N TYR A 129 -27.38 -18.37 0.53
CA TYR A 129 -26.73 -17.24 -0.15
C TYR A 129 -27.46 -16.87 -1.45
#